data_AF-A0AAU8TD09-F1
#
_entry.id   AF-A0AAU8TD09-F1
#
_cell.length_a   1.000
_cell.length_b   1.000
_cell.length_c   1.000
_cell.angle_alpha   90.00
_cell.angle_beta   90.00
_cell.angle_gamma   90.00
#
_symmetry.space_group_name_H-M   'P 1'
#
loop_
_entity.id
_entity.type
_entity.pdbx_description
1 polymer ?
#
loop_
_entity_poly.entity_id
_entity_poly.type
_entity_poly.pdbx_seq_one_letter_code
_entity_poly.pdbx_strand_id
1 'polypeptide(L)'
;MAYVTTQDGVQIFSEGIIQNWWRQGMMGSAKAHYEGIKAFSETDQTEDLKAITVPTLVMQGDDDQVVPYKNAALLQDKLLVHSTLNI
;
A
#
# COMPACT_ATOMS: atom_id res chain seq x y z
N MET A 1 18.92 -17.83 -8.79
CA MET A 1 17.45 -17.85 -8.78
C MET A 1 17.01 -17.75 -7.33
N ALA A 2 16.77 -16.55 -6.83
CA ALA A 2 16.25 -16.35 -5.48
C ALA A 2 14.72 -16.38 -5.60
N TYR A 3 14.09 -17.40 -5.05
CA TYR A 3 12.63 -17.46 -4.99
C TYR A 3 12.18 -16.73 -3.72
N VAL A 4 11.26 -15.77 -3.87
CA VAL A 4 10.50 -15.23 -2.74
C VAL A 4 9.19 -15.99 -2.72
N THR A 5 9.04 -16.87 -1.75
CA THR A 5 7.80 -17.63 -1.51
C THR A 5 6.88 -16.76 -0.67
N THR A 6 5.67 -16.47 -1.14
CA THR A 6 4.61 -15.95 -0.26
C THR A 6 4.05 -17.08 0.60
N GLN A 7 3.34 -16.72 1.67
CA GLN A 7 2.84 -17.65 2.69
C GLN A 7 1.91 -18.75 2.13
N ASP A 8 1.33 -18.53 0.94
CA ASP A 8 0.31 -19.39 0.33
C ASP A 8 0.82 -20.21 -0.87
N GLY A 9 2.13 -20.24 -1.10
CA GLY A 9 2.71 -20.98 -2.22
C GLY A 9 2.40 -20.40 -3.60
N VAL A 10 1.94 -19.14 -3.66
CA VAL A 10 1.78 -18.40 -4.91
C VAL A 10 3.16 -18.13 -5.50
N GLN A 11 3.39 -18.64 -6.70
CA GLN A 11 4.61 -18.46 -7.44
C GLN A 11 4.69 -16.99 -7.89
N ILE A 12 5.62 -16.18 -7.38
CA ILE A 12 5.76 -14.80 -7.85
C ILE A 12 6.38 -14.81 -9.26
N PHE A 13 5.67 -14.19 -10.19
CA PHE A 13 5.99 -14.09 -11.60
C PHE A 13 6.87 -12.86 -11.88
N SER A 14 7.98 -13.06 -12.59
CA SER A 14 8.93 -12.08 -13.15
C SER A 14 10.06 -11.56 -12.23
N GLU A 15 11.25 -12.15 -12.40
CA GLU A 15 12.54 -11.64 -11.88
C GLU A 15 12.75 -10.16 -12.22
N GLY A 16 12.30 -9.71 -13.40
CA GLY A 16 12.43 -8.31 -13.81
C GLY A 16 11.67 -7.34 -12.90
N ILE A 17 10.52 -7.74 -12.36
CA ILE A 17 9.74 -6.91 -11.42
C ILE A 17 10.49 -6.81 -10.08
N ILE A 18 11.00 -7.94 -9.57
CA ILE A 18 11.76 -8.01 -8.31
C ILE A 18 13.01 -7.12 -8.40
N GLN A 19 13.81 -7.31 -9.44
CA GLN A 19 15.04 -6.54 -9.63
C GLN A 19 14.76 -5.05 -9.85
N ASN A 20 13.69 -4.70 -10.55
CA ASN A 20 13.33 -3.30 -10.73
C ASN A 20 12.83 -2.64 -9.42
N TRP A 21 12.12 -3.38 -8.55
CA TRP A 21 11.77 -2.89 -7.22
C TRP A 21 13.02 -2.66 -6.37
N TRP A 22 13.93 -3.63 -6.33
CA TRP A 22 15.19 -3.51 -5.60
C TRP A 22 16.03 -2.34 -6.12
N ARG A 23 16.16 -2.20 -7.44
CA ARG A 23 16.90 -1.09 -8.08
C ARG A 23 16.36 0.27 -7.63
N GLN A 24 15.04 0.45 -7.56
CA GLN A 24 14.43 1.71 -7.10
C GLN A 24 14.71 1.96 -5.62
N GLY A 25 14.55 0.94 -4.77
CA GLY A 25 14.83 1.06 -3.34
C GLY A 25 16.29 1.38 -3.03
N MET A 26 17.23 0.75 -3.73
CA MET A 26 18.67 0.97 -3.49
C MET A 26 19.20 2.29 -4.04
N MET A 27 18.49 2.94 -4.96
CA MET A 27 18.83 4.29 -5.44
C MET A 27 18.40 5.40 -4.46
N GLY A 28 17.56 5.08 -3.47
CA GLY A 28 17.07 6.04 -2.47
C GLY A 28 17.99 6.19 -1.25
N SER A 29 17.63 7.14 -0.36
CA SER A 29 18.32 7.33 0.91
C SER A 29 17.86 6.31 1.94
N ALA A 30 18.80 5.54 2.49
CA ALA A 30 18.52 4.58 3.57
C ALA A 30 17.87 5.25 4.79
N LYS A 31 18.29 6.49 5.12
CA LYS A 31 17.72 7.24 6.24
C LYS A 31 16.28 7.69 5.95
N ALA A 32 16.02 8.17 4.73
CA ALA A 32 14.68 8.58 4.33
C ALA A 32 13.71 7.37 4.31
N HIS A 33 14.16 6.20 3.86
CA HIS A 33 13.34 4.98 3.89
C HIS A 33 13.08 4.51 5.33
N TYR A 34 14.08 4.57 6.20
CA TYR A 34 13.92 4.21 7.61
C TYR A 34 12.88 5.11 8.32
N GLU A 35 13.00 6.43 8.16
CA GLU A 35 12.05 7.38 8.74
C GLU A 35 10.68 7.31 8.05
N GLY A 36 10.66 6.98 6.76
CA GLY A 36 9.47 6.78 5.96
C GLY A 36 8.55 5.70 6.52
N ILE A 37 9.10 4.65 7.15
CA ILE A 37 8.30 3.58 7.79
C ILE A 37 7.31 4.20 8.78
N LYS A 38 7.84 4.95 9.76
CA LYS A 38 7.01 5.63 10.75
C LYS A 38 6.04 6.59 10.09
N ALA A 39 6.49 7.36 9.10
CA ALA A 39 5.65 8.35 8.43
C ALA A 39 4.40 7.72 7.79
N PHE A 40 4.52 6.59 7.08
CA PHE A 40 3.35 5.97 6.46
C PHE A 40 2.53 5.10 7.43
N SER A 41 3.13 4.52 8.47
CA SER A 41 2.44 3.55 9.35
C SER A 41 1.81 4.17 10.60
N GLU A 42 2.33 5.30 11.08
CA GLU A 42 1.90 5.92 12.35
C GLU A 42 1.24 7.29 12.18
N THR A 43 1.12 7.79 10.96
CA THR A 43 0.37 9.04 10.70
C THR A 43 -1.11 8.71 10.59
N ASP A 44 -1.95 9.44 11.33
CA ASP A 44 -3.40 9.35 11.23
C ASP A 44 -3.92 10.30 10.15
N GLN A 45 -4.48 9.75 9.07
CA GLN A 45 -5.04 10.52 7.95
C GLN A 45 -6.57 10.73 8.06
N THR A 46 -7.19 10.45 9.21
CA THR A 46 -8.66 10.47 9.37
C THR A 46 -9.28 11.82 9.02
N GLU A 47 -8.70 12.92 9.50
CA GLU A 47 -9.24 14.26 9.25
C GLU A 47 -9.03 14.72 7.80
N ASP A 48 -7.90 14.34 7.19
CA ASP A 48 -7.64 14.63 5.79
C ASP A 48 -8.66 13.92 4.88
N LEU A 49 -8.97 12.65 5.16
CA LEU A 49 -9.97 11.89 4.40
C LEU A 49 -11.36 12.53 4.48
N LYS A 50 -11.77 13.01 5.66
CA LYS A 50 -13.06 13.72 5.82
C LYS A 50 -13.10 15.06 5.09
N ALA A 51 -11.95 15.72 4.94
CA ALA A 51 -11.85 17.00 4.25
C ALA A 51 -11.92 16.87 2.71
N ILE A 52 -11.69 15.67 2.17
CA ILE A 52 -11.78 15.42 0.72
C ILE A 52 -13.24 15.41 0.28
N THR A 53 -13.60 16.37 -0.57
CA THR A 53 -14.96 16.59 -1.09
C THR A 53 -15.07 16.32 -2.60
N VAL A 54 -13.98 15.95 -3.27
CA VAL A 54 -14.02 15.54 -4.67
C VAL A 54 -14.34 14.05 -4.79
N PRO A 55 -14.94 13.59 -5.91
CA PRO A 55 -15.11 12.17 -6.17
C PRO A 55 -13.78 11.43 -6.05
N THR A 56 -13.76 10.34 -5.26
CA THR A 56 -12.54 9.61 -4.93
C THR A 56 -12.75 8.12 -5.14
N LEU A 57 -11.84 7.48 -5.88
CA LEU A 57 -11.83 6.04 -6.09
C LEU A 57 -10.85 5.41 -5.08
N VAL A 58 -11.34 4.48 -4.28
CA VAL A 58 -10.54 3.64 -3.38
C VAL A 58 -10.40 2.27 -4.03
N MET A 59 -9.17 1.78 -4.24
CA MET A 59 -8.91 0.45 -4.81
C MET A 59 -7.94 -0.33 -3.94
N GLN A 60 -8.28 -1.57 -3.58
CA GLN A 60 -7.36 -2.44 -2.85
C GLN A 60 -7.76 -3.92 -2.93
N GLY A 61 -6.81 -4.79 -3.29
CA GLY A 61 -7.03 -6.24 -3.26
C GLY A 61 -7.28 -6.76 -1.84
N ASP A 62 -8.15 -7.77 -1.73
CA ASP A 62 -8.54 -8.36 -0.44
C ASP A 62 -7.46 -9.24 0.21
N ASP A 63 -6.45 -9.67 -0.56
CA ASP A 63 -5.27 -10.41 -0.11
C ASP A 63 -3.98 -9.56 -0.09
N ASP A 64 -4.11 -8.24 0.15
CA ASP A 64 -2.95 -7.37 0.33
C ASP A 64 -2.20 -7.72 1.64
N GLN A 65 -1.01 -8.31 1.47
CA GLN A 65 -0.14 -8.75 2.57
C GLN A 65 0.71 -7.61 3.18
N VAL A 66 0.69 -6.41 2.61
CA VAL A 66 1.45 -5.25 3.09
C VAL A 66 0.55 -4.32 3.91
N VAL A 67 -0.64 -4.00 3.39
CA VAL A 67 -1.60 -3.11 4.04
C VAL A 67 -2.92 -3.87 4.25
N PRO A 68 -3.34 -4.16 5.49
CA PRO A 68 -4.58 -4.90 5.72
C PRO A 68 -5.83 -4.15 5.23
N TYR A 69 -6.48 -4.62 4.15
CA TYR A 69 -7.57 -3.89 3.48
C TYR A 69 -8.76 -3.53 4.39
N LYS A 70 -9.05 -4.35 5.40
CA LYS A 70 -10.10 -4.11 6.40
C LYS A 70 -9.82 -2.88 7.26
N ASN A 71 -8.55 -2.55 7.47
CA ASN A 71 -8.09 -1.39 8.23
C ASN A 71 -7.57 -0.26 7.32
N ALA A 72 -7.76 -0.37 6.01
CA ALA A 72 -7.38 0.63 5.03
C ALA A 72 -8.58 0.97 4.13
N ALA A 73 -8.70 0.35 2.95
CA ALA A 73 -9.73 0.67 1.96
C ALA A 73 -11.16 0.70 2.53
N LEU A 74 -11.54 -0.29 3.37
CA LEU A 74 -12.89 -0.32 3.94
C LEU A 74 -13.17 0.81 4.94
N LEU A 75 -12.14 1.38 5.56
CA LEU A 75 -12.29 2.54 6.45
C LEU A 75 -12.23 3.84 5.66
N GLN A 76 -11.35 3.92 4.65
CA GLN A 76 -11.27 5.07 3.74
C GLN A 76 -12.61 5.31 3.04
N ASP A 77 -13.25 4.26 2.52
CA ASP A 77 -14.57 4.34 1.87
C ASP A 77 -15.66 4.91 2.79
N LYS A 78 -15.57 4.62 4.09
CA LYS A 78 -16.52 5.15 5.09
C LYS A 78 -16.25 6.60 5.48
N LEU A 79 -14.99 7.05 5.40
CA LEU A 79 -14.57 8.40 5.80
C LEU A 79 -14.70 9.41 4.66
N LEU A 80 -14.47 8.98 3.43
CA LEU A 80 -14.54 9.81 2.23
C LEU A 80 -16.00 10.10 1.84
N VAL A 81 -16.32 11.38 1.63
CA VAL A 81 -17.71 11.83 1.38
C VAL A 81 -18.27 11.32 0.05
N HIS A 82 -17.42 11.20 -0.97
CA HIS A 82 -17.79 10.78 -2.32
C HIS A 82 -16.90 9.65 -2.83
N SER A 83 -16.85 8.57 -2.03
CA SER A 83 -16.07 7.38 -2.36
C SER A 83 -16.76 6.49 -3.40
N THR A 84 -15.95 5.84 -4.24
CA THR A 84 -16.29 4.61 -4.94
C THR A 84 -15.23 3.58 -4.57
N LEU A 85 -15.65 2.44 -4.02
CA LEU A 85 -14.74 1.36 -3.60
C LEU A 85 -14.70 0.25 -4.65
N ASN A 86 -13.49 -0.21 -4.97
CA ASN A 86 -13.23 -1.43 -5.72
C ASN A 86 -12.26 -2.31 -4.95
N ILE A 87 -12.63 -3.57 -4.74
CA ILE A 87 -11.81 -4.56 -4.05
C ILE A 87 -11.22 -5.50 -5.10
#